data_AF-A0A522GI34-F1
#
_entry.id   AF-A0A522GI34-F1
#
_cell.length_a   1.000
_cell.length_b   1.000
_cell.length_c   1.000
_cell.angle_alpha   90.00
_cell.angle_beta   90.00
_cell.angle_gamma   90.00
#
_symmetry.space_group_name_H-M   'P 1'
#
loop_
_entity.id
_entity.type
_entity.pdbx_description
1 polymer ?
#
loop_
_entity_poly.entity_id
_entity_poly.type
_entity_poly.pdbx_seq_one_letter_code
_entity_poly.pdbx_strand_id
1 'polypeptide(L)'
;MRQRLKSLQRLLSVQKDIHKLAEWRFAAIENKLAVLHEEEKRLLSYLDDERFFTVAYTKTIVEKLRALAEAEERFLREREAQTKILIEGARRMGQVAHATEAVARDCRRAEERRELEAAIEATLNRQMAKN
;
A
#
# COMPACT_ATOMS: atom_id res chain seq x y z
N MET A 1 16.01 -21.72 11.56
CA MET A 1 16.38 -20.47 10.86
C MET A 1 15.85 -20.39 9.43
N ARG A 2 16.19 -21.33 8.52
CA ARG A 2 15.67 -21.30 7.12
C ARG A 2 14.15 -21.30 6.98
N GLN A 3 13.43 -22.10 7.78
CA GLN A 3 11.96 -22.11 7.77
C GLN A 3 11.36 -20.78 8.26
N ARG A 4 11.97 -20.16 9.28
CA ARG A 4 11.61 -18.83 9.78
C ARG A 4 11.80 -17.76 8.70
N LEU A 5 12.91 -17.81 7.96
CA LEU A 5 13.16 -16.91 6.82
C LEU A 5 12.09 -17.06 5.74
N LYS A 6 11.77 -18.30 5.32
CA LYS A 6 10.70 -18.55 4.33
C LYS A 6 9.34 -18.04 4.81
N SER A 7 9.01 -18.20 6.08
CA SER A 7 7.75 -17.67 6.63
C SER A 7 7.72 -16.14 6.64
N LEU A 8 8.82 -15.48 7.00
CA LEU A 8 8.92 -14.01 6.94
C LEU A 8 8.85 -13.48 5.51
N GLN A 9 9.48 -14.14 4.55
CA GLN A 9 9.38 -13.77 3.13
C GLN A 9 7.94 -13.89 2.61
N ARG A 10 7.21 -14.95 2.99
CA ARG A 10 5.78 -15.08 2.66
C ARG A 10 4.95 -13.98 3.29
N LEU A 11 5.18 -13.68 4.57
CA LEU A 11 4.51 -12.58 5.26
C LEU A 11 4.77 -11.24 4.55
N LEU A 12 6.03 -10.98 4.17
CA LEU A 12 6.40 -9.77 3.44
C LEU A 12 5.68 -9.68 2.09
N SER A 13 5.57 -10.78 1.36
CA SER A 13 4.82 -10.84 0.10
C SER A 13 3.37 -10.45 0.32
N VAL A 14 2.70 -11.07 1.30
CA VAL A 14 1.30 -10.75 1.63
C VAL A 14 1.13 -9.29 2.05
N GLN A 15 2.06 -8.74 2.83
CA GLN A 15 2.03 -7.32 3.22
C GLN A 15 2.15 -6.38 2.00
N LYS A 16 3.00 -6.72 1.02
CA LYS A 16 3.10 -5.96 -0.24
C LYS A 16 1.79 -6.00 -1.03
N ASP A 17 1.17 -7.18 -1.14
CA ASP A 17 -0.10 -7.33 -1.85
C ASP A 17 -1.23 -6.54 -1.18
N ILE A 18 -1.31 -6.60 0.16
CA ILE A 18 -2.27 -5.81 0.95
C ILE A 18 -2.03 -4.31 0.76
N HIS A 19 -0.78 -3.85 0.81
CA HIS A 19 -0.46 -2.45 0.62
C HIS A 19 -0.86 -1.96 -0.78
N LYS A 20 -0.56 -2.74 -1.82
CA LYS A 20 -0.94 -2.45 -3.20
C LYS A 20 -2.46 -2.37 -3.39
N LEU A 21 -3.22 -3.27 -2.76
CA LEU A 21 -4.69 -3.20 -2.76
C LEU A 21 -5.20 -1.93 -2.08
N ALA A 22 -4.55 -1.51 -1.00
CA ALA A 22 -4.88 -0.26 -0.31
C ALA A 22 -4.57 0.98 -1.17
N GLU A 23 -3.49 0.96 -1.95
CA GLU A 23 -3.14 2.03 -2.89
C GLU A 23 -4.20 2.15 -3.99
N TRP A 24 -4.63 1.02 -4.57
CA TRP A 24 -5.69 1.02 -5.58
C TRP A 24 -7.02 1.55 -5.05
N ARG A 25 -7.39 1.19 -3.82
CA ARG A 25 -8.59 1.73 -3.18
C ARG A 25 -8.50 3.23 -2.97
N PHE A 26 -7.34 3.71 -2.54
CA PHE A 26 -7.10 5.14 -2.39
C PHE A 26 -7.22 5.89 -3.72
N ALA A 27 -6.57 5.39 -4.77
CA ALA A 27 -6.67 5.97 -6.12
C ALA A 27 -8.13 5.97 -6.64
N ALA A 28 -8.90 4.92 -6.33
CA ALA A 28 -10.32 4.88 -6.70
C ALA A 28 -11.15 5.94 -5.96
N ILE A 29 -10.84 6.26 -4.70
CA ILE A 29 -11.49 7.33 -3.94
C ILE A 29 -11.12 8.70 -4.55
N GLU A 30 -9.83 8.92 -4.83
CA GLU A 30 -9.35 10.16 -5.48
C GLU A 30 -10.04 10.40 -6.83
N ASN A 31 -10.18 9.35 -7.65
CA ASN A 31 -10.89 9.45 -8.92
C ASN A 31 -12.37 9.83 -8.74
N LYS A 32 -13.04 9.28 -7.72
CA LYS A 32 -14.43 9.65 -7.43
C LYS A 32 -14.56 11.11 -6.99
N LEU A 33 -13.65 11.59 -6.14
CA LEU A 33 -13.60 12.99 -5.73
C LEU A 33 -13.37 13.91 -6.94
N ALA A 34 -12.44 13.57 -7.83
CA ALA A 34 -12.20 14.33 -9.05
C ALA A 34 -13.45 14.40 -9.95
N VAL A 35 -14.16 13.29 -10.11
CA VAL A 35 -15.43 13.27 -10.88
C VAL A 35 -16.51 14.13 -10.23
N LEU A 36 -16.66 14.09 -8.91
CA LEU A 36 -17.63 14.93 -8.21
C LEU A 36 -17.32 16.42 -8.37
N HIS A 37 -16.04 16.79 -8.27
CA HIS A 37 -15.61 18.18 -8.42
C HIS A 37 -15.78 18.69 -9.85
N GLU A 38 -15.57 17.84 -10.85
CA GLU A 38 -15.84 18.19 -12.25
C GLU A 38 -17.35 18.38 -12.50
N GLU A 39 -18.18 17.51 -11.92
CA GLU A 39 -19.64 17.63 -12.01
C GLU A 39 -20.15 18.89 -11.30
N GLU A 40 -19.59 19.23 -10.14
CA GLU A 40 -19.89 20.47 -9.42
C GLU A 40 -19.58 21.70 -10.28
N LYS A 41 -18.36 21.78 -10.84
CA LYS A 41 -17.97 22.86 -11.76
C LYS A 41 -18.91 22.99 -12.94
N ARG A 42 -19.31 21.85 -13.52
CA ARG A 42 -20.26 21.81 -14.63
C ARG A 42 -21.64 22.33 -14.24
N LEU A 43 -22.12 22.03 -13.04
CA LEU A 43 -23.41 22.54 -12.56
C LEU A 43 -23.37 24.03 -12.22
N LEU A 44 -22.26 24.51 -11.65
CA LEU A 44 -22.04 25.93 -11.37
C LEU A 44 -21.96 26.74 -12.66
N SER A 45 -21.28 26.23 -13.71
CA SER A 45 -21.22 26.95 -14.98
C SER A 45 -22.59 27.12 -15.65
N TYR A 46 -23.53 26.18 -15.45
CA TYR A 46 -24.91 26.35 -15.92
C TYR A 46 -25.68 27.43 -15.15
N LEU A 47 -25.34 27.69 -13.88
CA LEU A 47 -25.95 28.77 -13.10
C LEU A 47 -25.39 30.14 -13.50
N ASP A 48 -24.13 30.20 -13.90
CA ASP A 48 -23.46 31.44 -14.34
C ASP A 48 -23.89 31.87 -15.75
N ASP A 49 -24.37 30.93 -16.59
CA ASP A 49 -24.90 31.24 -17.92
C ASP A 49 -26.28 31.95 -17.78
N GLU A 50 -26.38 33.22 -18.22
CA GLU A 50 -27.56 34.12 -18.15
C GLU A 50 -28.85 33.59 -18.83
N ARG A 51 -28.89 32.33 -19.27
CA ARG A 51 -30.00 31.73 -20.01
C ARG A 51 -30.93 30.86 -19.15
N PHE A 52 -30.60 30.61 -17.88
CA PHE A 52 -31.36 29.72 -16.99
C PHE A 52 -32.25 30.47 -15.97
N PHE A 53 -33.25 31.21 -16.45
CA PHE A 53 -34.15 32.01 -15.60
C PHE A 53 -35.48 31.33 -15.21
N THR A 54 -35.57 30.00 -15.28
CA THR A 54 -36.73 29.27 -14.74
C THR A 54 -36.44 28.75 -13.34
N VAL A 55 -37.16 29.25 -12.33
CA VAL A 55 -37.07 28.88 -10.91
C VAL A 55 -37.05 27.36 -10.67
N ALA A 56 -37.77 26.60 -11.51
CA ALA A 56 -37.80 25.13 -11.44
C ALA A 56 -36.44 24.48 -11.72
N TYR A 57 -35.67 24.99 -12.68
CA TYR A 57 -34.34 24.47 -13.03
C TYR A 57 -33.31 24.83 -11.97
N THR A 58 -33.36 26.05 -11.43
CA THR A 58 -32.48 26.48 -10.33
C THR A 58 -32.64 25.57 -9.11
N LYS A 59 -33.87 25.21 -8.74
CA LYS A 59 -34.13 24.30 -7.62
C LYS A 59 -33.47 22.93 -7.83
N THR A 60 -33.62 22.33 -9.02
CA THR A 60 -33.01 21.04 -9.32
C THR A 60 -31.48 21.09 -9.30
N ILE A 61 -30.87 22.17 -9.80
CA ILE A 61 -29.41 22.32 -9.75
C ILE A 61 -28.93 22.44 -8.30
N VAL A 62 -29.60 23.24 -7.47
CA VAL A 62 -29.26 23.38 -6.05
C VAL A 62 -29.39 22.04 -5.30
N GLU A 63 -30.45 21.27 -5.56
CA GLU A 63 -30.61 19.92 -4.99
C GLU A 63 -29.47 18.97 -5.40
N LYS A 64 -29.04 19.03 -6.67
CA LYS A 64 -27.90 18.25 -7.14
C LYS A 64 -26.58 18.69 -6.52
N LEU A 65 -26.32 20.00 -6.42
CA LEU A 65 -25.12 20.53 -5.77
C LEU A 65 -25.05 20.10 -4.30
N ARG A 66 -26.17 20.12 -3.59
CA ARG A 66 -26.24 19.60 -2.21
C ARG A 66 -25.90 18.11 -2.15
N ALA A 67 -26.47 17.31 -3.05
CA ALA A 67 -26.16 15.88 -3.10
C ALA A 67 -24.69 15.59 -3.44
N LEU A 68 -24.06 16.42 -4.29
CA LEU A 68 -22.62 16.33 -4.58
C LEU A 68 -21.78 16.68 -3.34
N ALA A 69 -22.12 17.74 -2.62
CA ALA A 69 -21.42 18.13 -1.38
C ALA A 69 -21.52 17.04 -0.30
N GLU A 70 -22.69 16.44 -0.10
CA GLU A 70 -22.88 15.31 0.82
C GLU A 70 -22.07 14.08 0.40
N ALA A 71 -21.98 13.80 -0.92
CA ALA A 71 -21.16 12.71 -1.44
C ALA A 71 -19.66 12.99 -1.31
N GLU A 72 -19.23 14.23 -1.55
CA GLU A 72 -17.83 14.67 -1.42
C GLU A 72 -17.39 14.53 0.03
N GLU A 73 -18.16 15.03 0.99
CA GLU A 73 -17.84 14.90 2.42
C GLU A 73 -17.67 13.43 2.82
N ARG A 74 -18.55 12.54 2.34
CA ARG A 74 -18.41 11.10 2.57
C ARG A 74 -17.09 10.57 2.00
N PHE A 75 -16.75 10.90 0.75
CA PHE A 75 -15.51 10.41 0.15
C PHE A 75 -14.25 11.03 0.76
N LEU A 76 -14.30 12.26 1.27
CA LEU A 76 -13.20 12.87 2.03
C LEU A 76 -12.95 12.11 3.34
N ARG A 77 -14.00 11.73 4.07
CA ARG A 77 -13.87 10.89 5.27
C ARG A 77 -13.32 9.50 4.93
N GLU A 78 -13.80 8.88 3.85
CA GLU A 78 -13.27 7.61 3.36
C GLU A 78 -11.78 7.72 2.96
N ARG A 79 -11.40 8.82 2.29
CA ARG A 79 -10.02 9.12 1.92
C ARG A 79 -9.13 9.20 3.15
N GLU A 80 -9.53 9.96 4.17
CA GLU A 80 -8.76 10.08 5.41
C GLU A 80 -8.58 8.75 6.12
N ALA A 81 -9.65 7.94 6.20
CA ALA A 81 -9.57 6.59 6.76
C ALA A 81 -8.60 5.72 5.95
N GLN A 82 -8.66 5.78 4.62
CA GLN A 82 -7.80 5.02 3.73
C GLN A 82 -6.33 5.48 3.81
N THR A 83 -6.07 6.77 3.98
CA THR A 83 -4.72 7.31 4.23
C THR A 83 -4.11 6.71 5.50
N LYS A 84 -4.88 6.62 6.58
CA LYS A 84 -4.40 5.99 7.82
C LYS A 84 -4.04 4.52 7.60
N ILE A 85 -4.87 3.78 6.86
CA ILE A 85 -4.60 2.38 6.50
C ILE A 85 -3.31 2.25 5.67
N LEU A 86 -3.08 3.15 4.71
CA LEU A 86 -1.87 3.17 3.90
C LEU A 86 -0.62 3.39 4.74
N ILE A 87 -0.63 4.39 5.63
CA ILE A 87 0.50 4.70 6.52
C ILE A 87 0.80 3.52 7.44
N GLU A 88 -0.22 2.95 8.07
CA GLU A 88 -0.06 1.78 8.94
C GLU A 88 0.41 0.54 8.18
N GLY A 89 -0.08 0.33 6.96
CA GLY A 89 0.33 -0.74 6.07
C GLY A 89 1.80 -0.61 5.68
N ALA A 90 2.24 0.58 5.27
CA ALA A 90 3.63 0.88 4.96
C ALA A 90 4.55 0.64 6.16
N ARG A 91 4.12 1.07 7.37
CA ARG A 91 4.87 0.83 8.61
C ARG A 91 5.02 -0.67 8.89
N ARG A 92 3.94 -1.44 8.82
CA ARG A 92 3.94 -2.90 9.04
C ARG A 92 4.83 -3.60 8.01
N MET A 93 4.73 -3.23 6.74
CA MET A 93 5.58 -3.76 5.67
C MET A 93 7.06 -3.49 5.94
N GLY A 94 7.42 -2.28 6.36
CA GLY A 94 8.79 -1.92 6.72
C GLY A 94 9.34 -2.75 7.89
N GLN A 95 8.54 -2.95 8.93
CA GLN A 95 8.92 -3.80 10.08
C GLN A 95 9.19 -5.25 9.65
N VAL A 96 8.32 -5.83 8.82
CA VAL A 96 8.48 -7.18 8.31
C VAL A 96 9.69 -7.28 7.37
N ALA A 97 9.94 -6.27 6.55
CA ALA A 97 11.11 -6.21 5.68
C ALA A 97 12.41 -6.24 6.49
N HIS A 98 12.54 -5.37 7.50
CA HIS A 98 13.70 -5.35 8.38
C HIS A 98 13.91 -6.67 9.12
N ALA A 99 12.84 -7.28 9.65
CA ALA A 99 12.93 -8.59 10.29
C ALA A 99 13.40 -9.68 9.31
N THR A 100 12.91 -9.64 8.07
CA THR A 100 13.30 -10.57 7.01
C THR A 100 14.77 -10.43 6.68
N GLU A 101 15.27 -9.21 6.52
CA GLU A 101 16.68 -8.92 6.23
C GLU A 101 17.61 -9.36 7.36
N ALA A 102 17.23 -9.11 8.61
CA ALA A 102 18.00 -9.54 9.78
C ALA A 102 18.15 -11.06 9.79
N VAL A 103 17.05 -11.80 9.66
CA VAL A 103 17.08 -13.28 9.64
C VAL A 103 17.81 -13.82 8.40
N ALA A 104 17.73 -13.13 7.27
CA ALA A 104 18.48 -13.51 6.06
C ALA A 104 19.99 -13.38 6.29
N ARG A 105 20.45 -12.29 6.94
CA ARG A 105 21.86 -12.13 7.34
C ARG A 105 22.31 -13.25 8.27
N ASP A 106 21.51 -13.58 9.27
CA ASP A 106 21.85 -14.66 10.21
C ASP A 106 21.93 -16.03 9.51
N CYS A 107 21.02 -16.29 8.56
CA CYS A 107 21.08 -17.53 7.77
C CYS A 107 22.35 -17.60 6.93
N ARG A 108 22.75 -16.50 6.28
CA ARG A 108 24.00 -16.45 5.48
C ARG A 108 25.23 -16.69 6.35
N ARG A 109 25.35 -16.00 7.48
CA ARG A 109 26.48 -16.19 8.42
C ARG A 109 26.57 -17.62 8.94
N ALA A 110 25.43 -18.24 9.23
CA ALA A 110 25.40 -19.63 9.68
C ALA A 110 25.80 -20.61 8.58
N GLU A 111 25.53 -20.30 7.31
CA GLU A 111 25.92 -21.09 6.16
C GLU A 111 27.42 -20.94 5.86
N GLU A 112 27.93 -19.71 5.80
CA GLU A 112 29.36 -19.40 5.67
C GLU A 112 30.20 -20.11 6.75
N ARG A 113 29.75 -20.09 8.00
CA ARG A 113 30.42 -20.80 9.10
C ARG A 113 30.49 -22.31 8.87
N ARG A 114 29.40 -22.93 8.43
CA ARG A 114 29.35 -24.37 8.15
C ARG A 114 30.27 -24.76 6.99
N GLU A 115 30.29 -23.94 5.95
CA GLU A 115 31.18 -24.14 4.79
C GLU A 115 32.65 -24.06 5.20
N LEU A 116 33.00 -23.11 6.08
CA LEU A 116 34.35 -22.99 6.63
C LEU A 116 34.74 -24.20 7.49
N GLU A 117 33.86 -24.62 8.40
CA GLU A 117 34.07 -25.81 9.24
C GLU A 117 34.29 -27.06 8.37
N ALA A 118 33.46 -27.27 7.35
CA ALA A 118 33.59 -28.37 6.40
C ALA A 118 34.89 -28.32 5.59
N ALA A 119 35.34 -27.12 5.18
CA ALA A 119 36.61 -26.94 4.46
C ALA A 119 37.81 -27.28 5.36
N ILE A 120 37.79 -26.84 6.62
CA ILE A 120 38.83 -27.16 7.61
C ILE A 120 38.88 -28.67 7.83
N GLU A 121 37.76 -29.32 8.13
CA GLU A 121 37.70 -30.78 8.29
C GLU A 121 38.23 -31.53 7.06
N ALA A 122 37.84 -31.11 5.85
CA ALA A 122 38.33 -31.71 4.62
C ALA A 122 39.86 -31.57 4.46
N THR A 123 40.44 -30.44 4.86
CA THR A 123 41.90 -30.25 4.83
C THR A 123 42.63 -31.10 5.86
N LEU A 124 42.12 -31.18 7.09
CA LEU A 124 42.69 -32.01 8.16
C LEU A 124 42.67 -33.49 7.79
N ASN A 125 41.55 -33.98 7.27
CA ASN A 125 41.41 -35.36 6.81
C ASN A 125 42.39 -35.70 5.68
N ARG A 126 42.61 -34.77 4.74
CA ARG A 126 43.62 -34.95 3.68
C ARG A 126 45.05 -34.96 4.20
N GLN A 127 45.36 -34.18 5.24
CA GLN A 127 46.68 -34.19 5.87
C GLN A 127 46.92 -35.49 6.64
N MET A 128 45.92 -35.97 7.39
CA MET A 128 45.98 -37.25 8.10
C MET A 128 46.12 -38.45 7.15
N ALA A 129 45.48 -38.43 5.98
CA ALA A 129 45.59 -39.50 5.00
C ALA A 129 46.95 -39.54 4.26
N LYS A 130 47.79 -38.51 4.41
CA LYS A 130 49.13 -38.42 3.80
C LYS A 130 50.27 -38.74 4.77
N ASN A 131 49.99 -38.81 6.07
CA ASN A 131 50.93 -39.24 7.11
C ASN A 131 50.67 -40.70 7.46
#